data_AF-A0A3S0E940-F1
#
_entry.id   AF-A0A3S0E940-F1
#
_cell.length_a   1.000
_cell.length_b   1.000
_cell.length_c   1.000
_cell.angle_alpha   90.00
_cell.angle_beta   90.00
_cell.angle_gamma   90.00
#
_symmetry.space_group_name_H-M   'P 1'
#
loop_
_entity.id
_entity.type
_entity.pdbx_description
1 polymer ?
#
loop_
_entity_poly.entity_id
_entity_poly.type
_entity_poly.pdbx_seq_one_letter_code
_entity_poly.pdbx_strand_id
1 'polypeptide(L)' 'MARPKTDFRNEVKTRVRDATYDAVQRYMAENNCASEARAISDLLEIALFGVVGSVPADLVDNRHEMGQFGPKTPA' A
#
# COMPACT_ATOMS: atom_id res chain seq x y z
N MET A 1 19.69 -21.12 -17.48
CA MET A 1 19.80 -19.76 -16.89
C MET A 1 19.41 -19.87 -15.42
N ALA A 2 20.31 -19.55 -14.49
CA ALA A 2 19.98 -19.54 -13.06
C ALA A 2 19.09 -18.32 -12.78
N ARG A 3 17.93 -18.53 -12.15
CA ARG A 3 17.04 -17.44 -11.74
C ARG A 3 17.77 -16.57 -10.71
N PRO A 4 17.79 -15.23 -10.86
CA PRO A 4 18.44 -14.36 -9.89
C PRO A 4 17.88 -14.63 -8.49
N LYS A 5 18.77 -14.68 -7.49
CA LYS A 5 18.39 -14.83 -6.09
C LYS A 5 17.54 -13.62 -5.71
N THR A 6 16.33 -13.88 -5.23
CA THR A 6 15.45 -12.86 -4.66
C THR A 6 15.40 -13.13 -3.17
N ASP A 7 15.97 -12.24 -2.37
CA ASP A 7 16.12 -12.45 -0.93
C ASP A 7 14.77 -12.52 -0.19
N PHE A 8 13.71 -11.89 -0.74
CA PHE A 8 12.42 -11.71 -0.06
C PHE A 8 11.22 -12.24 -0.87
N ARG A 9 11.34 -13.43 -1.48
CA ARG A 9 10.26 -13.97 -2.31
C ARG A 9 9.04 -14.39 -1.48
N ASN A 10 7.84 -13.92 -1.87
CA ASN A 10 6.54 -14.21 -1.24
C ASN A 10 6.42 -13.78 0.23
N GLU A 11 7.34 -12.98 0.76
CA GLU A 11 7.32 -12.62 2.18
C GLU A 11 6.09 -11.80 2.58
N VAL A 12 5.59 -10.99 1.65
CA VAL A 12 4.40 -10.17 1.88
C VAL A 12 3.20 -11.08 2.08
N LYS A 13 2.96 -11.98 1.11
CA LYS A 13 1.87 -12.96 1.15
C LYS A 13 1.86 -13.80 2.44
N THR A 14 3.03 -14.12 2.99
CA THR A 14 3.13 -14.96 4.19
C THR A 14 3.06 -14.18 5.51
N ARG A 15 3.19 -12.84 5.48
CA ARG A 15 3.24 -12.00 6.69
C ARG A 15 2.03 -11.07 6.85
N VAL A 16 1.20 -10.91 5.83
CA VAL A 16 0.00 -10.08 5.88
C VAL A 16 -1.26 -10.93 5.81
N ARG A 17 -2.39 -10.36 6.25
CA ARG A 17 -3.70 -11.02 6.11
C ARG A 17 -4.06 -11.12 4.63
N ASP A 18 -4.79 -12.15 4.24
CA ASP A 18 -5.21 -12.37 2.85
C ASP A 18 -5.92 -11.15 2.24
N ALA A 19 -6.81 -10.51 3.01
CA ALA A 19 -7.50 -9.29 2.57
C ALA A 19 -6.53 -8.12 2.27
N THR A 20 -5.47 -7.97 3.08
CA THR A 20 -4.43 -6.96 2.85
C THR A 20 -3.60 -7.30 1.62
N TYR A 21 -3.28 -8.58 1.42
CA TYR A 21 -2.57 -9.02 0.22
C TYR A 21 -3.39 -8.76 -1.05
N ASP A 22 -4.69 -9.06 -1.05
CA ASP A 22 -5.61 -8.78 -2.16
C ASP A 22 -5.65 -7.28 -2.47
N ALA A 23 -5.75 -6.43 -1.45
CA ALA A 23 -5.70 -4.97 -1.61
C ALA A 23 -4.39 -4.48 -2.26
N VAL A 24 -3.24 -5.04 -1.89
CA VAL A 24 -1.95 -4.71 -2.53
C VAL A 24 -1.94 -5.13 -4.01
N GLN A 25 -2.49 -6.30 -4.35
CA GLN A 25 -2.59 -6.74 -5.74
C GLN A 25 -3.49 -5.84 -6.58
N ARG A 26 -4.62 -5.37 -6.01
CA ARG A 26 -5.49 -4.38 -6.68
C ARG A 26 -4.78 -3.05 -6.90
N TYR A 27 -4.14 -2.54 -5.85
CA TYR A 27 -3.35 -1.32 -5.94
C TYR A 27 -2.27 -1.41 -7.02
N MET A 28 -1.60 -2.56 -7.15
CA MET A 28 -0.62 -2.79 -8.21
C MET A 28 -1.24 -2.70 -9.61
N ALA A 29 -2.40 -3.34 -9.82
CA ALA A 29 -3.09 -3.36 -11.10
C ALA A 29 -3.56 -1.95 -11.52
N GLU A 30 -4.08 -1.18 -10.58
CA GLU A 30 -4.61 0.17 -10.84
C GLU A 30 -3.48 1.19 -11.09
N ASN A 31 -2.38 1.08 -10.35
CA ASN A 31 -1.25 2.02 -10.45
C ASN A 31 -0.17 1.55 -11.42
N ASN A 32 -0.44 0.50 -12.22
CA ASN A 32 0.48 -0.10 -13.18
C ASN A 32 1.87 -0.39 -12.58
N CYS A 33 1.90 -0.87 -11.34
CA CYS A 33 3.14 -1.18 -10.65
C CYS A 33 3.78 -2.44 -11.23
N ALA A 34 5.00 -2.33 -11.76
CA ALA A 34 5.73 -3.45 -12.35
C ALA A 34 6.16 -4.54 -11.35
N SER A 35 6.11 -4.26 -10.04
CA SER A 35 6.46 -5.22 -8.99
C SER A 35 5.76 -4.94 -7.67
N GLU A 36 5.56 -6.00 -6.88
CA GLU A 36 5.00 -5.92 -5.53
C GLU A 36 5.86 -5.07 -4.60
N ALA A 37 7.19 -5.20 -4.70
CA ALA A 37 8.11 -4.39 -3.91
C ALA A 37 7.92 -2.90 -4.16
N ARG A 38 7.70 -2.50 -5.42
CA ARG A 38 7.45 -1.09 -5.77
C ARG A 38 6.13 -0.59 -5.18
N ALA A 39 5.06 -1.38 -5.29
CA ALA A 39 3.77 -1.01 -4.72
C ALA A 39 3.82 -0.86 -3.19
N ILE A 40 4.55 -1.75 -2.51
CA ILE A 40 4.69 -1.67 -1.05
C ILE A 40 5.54 -0.48 -0.63
N SER A 41 6.63 -0.18 -1.34
CA SER A 41 7.40 1.04 -1.07
C SER A 41 6.53 2.29 -1.19
N ASP A 42 5.71 2.38 -2.23
CA ASP A 42 4.79 3.51 -2.44
C ASP A 42 3.75 3.61 -1.31
N LEU A 43 3.10 2.49 -0.97
CA LEU A 43 2.15 2.43 0.14
C LEU A 43 2.78 2.80 1.49
N LEU A 44 4.03 2.40 1.73
CA LEU A 44 4.78 2.78 2.93
C LEU A 44 5.13 4.26 2.93
N GLU A 45 5.52 4.83 1.79
CA GLU A 45 5.77 6.28 1.67
C GLU A 45 4.50 7.11 1.92
N ILE A 46 3.36 6.65 1.38
CA ILE A 46 2.04 7.25 1.64
C ILE A 46 1.72 7.18 3.15
N ALA A 47 1.87 6.01 3.76
CA ALA A 47 1.50 5.80 5.17
C ALA A 47 2.42 6.53 6.16
N LEU A 48 3.73 6.58 5.88
CA LEU A 48 4.73 7.13 6.80
C LEU A 48 4.98 8.62 6.60
N PHE A 49 4.92 9.11 5.37
CA PHE A 49 5.28 10.49 5.02
C PHE A 49 4.10 11.30 4.47
N GLY A 50 2.93 10.69 4.27
CA GLY A 50 1.78 11.36 3.67
C GLY A 50 2.03 11.79 2.24
N VAL A 51 3.00 11.19 1.54
CA VAL A 51 3.29 11.49 0.14
C VAL A 51 2.03 11.18 -0.66
N VAL A 52 1.51 12.19 -1.36
CA VAL A 52 0.24 12.10 -2.10
C VAL A 52 0.46 11.30 -3.39
N GLY A 53 0.46 9.98 -3.27
CA GLY A 53 -0.01 9.08 -4.32
C GLY A 53 -1.51 8.86 -4.12
N SER A 54 -2.30 8.94 -5.19
CA SER A 54 -3.75 8.73 -5.10
C SER A 54 -4.05 7.29 -4.69
N VAL A 55 -4.27 7.04 -3.39
CA VAL A 55 -4.87 5.78 -2.95
C VAL A 55 -6.32 5.76 -3.44
N PRO A 56 -6.74 4.74 -4.22
CA PRO A 56 -8.10 4.63 -4.71
C PRO A 56 -9.11 4.68 -3.55
N ALA A 57 -10.13 5.52 -3.68
CA ALA A 57 -11.14 5.73 -2.65
C ALA A 57 -11.91 4.45 -2.26
N ASP A 58 -11.94 3.43 -3.14
CA ASP A 58 -12.62 2.15 -2.88
C ASP A 58 -11.88 1.30 -1.83
N LEU A 59 -10.58 1.53 -1.62
CA LEU A 59 -9.79 0.87 -0.56
C LEU A 59 -9.97 1.53 0.82
N VAL A 60 -10.62 2.70 0.86
CA VAL A 60 -10.81 3.53 2.07
C VAL A 60 -11.98 3.03 2.94
N ASP A 61 -12.73 2.02 2.50
CA ASP A 61 -13.83 1.44 3.29
C ASP A 61 -13.33 0.57 4.48
N ASN A 62 -12.03 0.20 4.51
CA ASN A 62 -11.40 -0.50 5.64
C ASN A 62 -10.83 0.45 6.71
N ARG A 63 -11.45 1.62 6.94
CA ARG A 63 -10.99 2.55 7.97
C ARG A 63 -11.32 2.05 9.37
N HIS A 64 -10.35 1.40 10.01
CA HIS A 64 -10.06 1.72 11.42
C HIS A 64 -9.80 3.23 11.51
N GLU A 65 -10.30 3.84 12.58
CA GLU A 65 -10.40 5.27 12.87
C GLU A 65 -9.07 6.05 12.86
N MET A 66 -8.37 6.12 11.73
CA MET A 66 -7.21 6.99 11.53
C MET A 66 -7.56 8.07 10.52
N GLY A 67 -8.14 9.13 11.06
CA GLY A 67 -8.46 10.36 10.36
C GLY A 67 -8.84 11.42 11.36
N GLN A 68 -7.98 11.69 12.35
CA GLN A 68 -8.04 12.97 13.04
C GLN A 68 -7.82 14.05 11.97
N PHE A 69 -8.93 14.67 11.58
CA PHE A 69 -8.96 15.89 10.81
C PHE A 69 -7.95 16.87 11.41
N GLY A 70 -7.12 17.48 10.55
CA GLY A 70 -6.23 18.56 10.94
C GLY A 70 -6.98 19.69 11.66
N PRO A 71 -6.27 20.57 12.38
CA PRO A 71 -6.90 21.57 13.24
C PRO A 71 -7.91 22.39 12.44
N LYS A 72 -9.16 22.43 12.92
CA LYS A 72 -10.17 23.36 12.42
C LYS A 72 -9.61 24.77 12.63
N THR A 73 -9.24 25.45 11.55
CA THR A 73 -8.88 26.88 11.61
C THR A 73 -10.10 27.67 12.08
N PRO A 74 -10.04 28.38 13.21
CA PRO A 74 -11.04 29.37 13.58
C PRO A 74 -10.54 30.78 13.28
N ALA A 75 -11.26 31.49 12.40
CA ALA A 75 -11.66 32.90 12.52
C ALA A 75 -12.48 33.29 11.30
#